data_AF-A0A1U7IGB2-F1
#
_entry.id   AF-A0A1U7IGB2-F1
#
_cell.length_a   1.000
_cell.length_b   1.000
_cell.length_c   1.000
_cell.angle_alpha   90.00
_cell.angle_beta   90.00
_cell.angle_gamma   90.00
#
_symmetry.space_group_name_H-M   'P 1'
#
loop_
_entity.id
_entity.type
_entity.pdbx_description
1 polymer ?
#
loop_
_entity_poly.entity_id
_entity_poly.type
_entity_poly.pdbx_seq_one_letter_code
_entity_poly.pdbx_strand_id
1 'polypeptide(L)'
;MSFAHPRGIDILLETLNISSARFPAEIYNRDESSRPLEEDDEGLSELGKGLRYAQRQIQQLPNTDVEALRCRKWLRNAQQLPRHFQQGSLVVETLTVEELNEREILQKQYPKCHKGEAACLVLAKRYQGQAVFLSSDGGGCKVAEDLGIPYLTLKDILQVWVEQKQPTLAEFDRLVNGMKNAKKGLKKSFVDELRQKLQNSGF
;
A
#
# COMPACT_ATOMS: atom_id res chain seq x y z
N MET A 1 -1.87 -3.97 -1.92
CA MET A 1 -1.40 -4.36 -3.28
C MET A 1 0.10 -4.53 -3.34
N SER A 2 0.85 -3.50 -2.92
CA SER A 2 2.29 -3.37 -3.14
C SER A 2 3.12 -4.56 -2.63
N PHE A 3 2.71 -5.19 -1.54
CA PHE A 3 3.39 -6.37 -1.00
C PHE A 3 2.63 -7.70 -1.15
N ALA A 4 1.57 -7.73 -1.97
CA ALA A 4 0.92 -8.98 -2.37
C ALA A 4 1.76 -9.76 -3.39
N HIS A 5 2.65 -9.06 -4.11
CA HIS A 5 3.49 -9.59 -5.17
C HIS A 5 4.92 -9.02 -5.06
N PRO A 6 5.97 -9.76 -5.46
CA PRO A 6 7.35 -9.25 -5.44
C PRO A 6 7.59 -8.06 -6.39
N ARG A 7 6.74 -7.91 -7.43
CA ARG A 7 6.69 -6.74 -8.32
C ARG A 7 5.55 -5.78 -7.98
N GLY A 8 4.99 -5.84 -6.78
CA GLY A 8 3.73 -5.15 -6.49
C GLY A 8 3.82 -3.62 -6.57
N ILE A 9 4.98 -3.03 -6.26
CA ILE A 9 5.23 -1.59 -6.43
C ILE A 9 5.45 -1.27 -7.91
N ASP A 10 6.24 -2.06 -8.65
CA ASP A 10 6.37 -1.90 -10.11
C ASP A 10 5.00 -1.94 -10.80
N ILE A 11 4.17 -2.95 -10.50
CA ILE A 11 2.82 -3.09 -11.05
C ILE A 11 1.99 -1.82 -10.75
N LEU A 12 2.05 -1.31 -9.52
CA LEU A 12 1.32 -0.10 -9.14
C LEU A 12 1.78 1.12 -9.96
N LEU A 13 3.08 1.36 -10.05
CA LEU A 13 3.66 2.50 -10.76
C LEU A 13 3.42 2.41 -12.27
N GLU A 14 3.64 1.23 -12.87
CA GLU A 14 3.42 0.94 -14.29
C GLU A 14 1.94 1.11 -14.68
N THR A 15 1.02 0.69 -13.81
CA THR A 15 -0.44 0.82 -14.02
C THR A 15 -0.87 2.27 -14.02
N LEU A 16 -0.32 3.06 -13.11
CA LEU A 16 -0.63 4.48 -13.00
C LEU A 16 0.16 5.35 -13.99
N ASN A 17 1.09 4.76 -14.74
CA ASN A 17 2.00 5.45 -15.63
C ASN A 17 2.75 6.61 -14.92
N ILE A 18 3.18 6.37 -13.68
CA ILE A 18 3.93 7.33 -12.86
C ILE A 18 5.33 6.81 -12.58
N SER A 19 6.30 7.72 -12.48
CA SER A 19 7.69 7.39 -12.17
C SER A 19 7.97 7.25 -10.67
N SER A 20 7.14 7.87 -9.83
CA SER A 20 7.34 7.89 -8.38
C SER A 20 6.04 7.94 -7.60
N ALA A 21 6.03 7.29 -6.45
CA ALA A 21 5.02 7.45 -5.40
C ALA A 21 5.64 8.14 -4.18
N ARG A 22 4.87 9.05 -3.60
CA ARG A 22 5.24 9.86 -2.43
C ARG A 22 4.38 9.46 -1.25
N PHE A 23 4.97 9.37 -0.08
CA PHE A 23 4.25 9.13 1.17
C PHE A 23 4.95 9.78 2.36
N PRO A 24 4.19 10.14 3.40
CA PRO A 24 4.74 10.80 4.56
C PRO A 24 5.54 9.83 5.45
N ALA A 25 6.44 10.35 6.28
CA ALA A 25 7.27 9.54 7.19
C ALA A 25 6.44 8.69 8.17
N GLU A 26 5.21 9.09 8.48
CA GLU A 26 4.24 8.33 9.27
C GLU A 26 3.87 6.98 8.64
N ILE A 27 3.95 6.85 7.32
CA ILE A 27 3.72 5.60 6.60
C ILE A 27 4.98 4.74 6.63
N TYR A 28 6.13 5.32 6.30
CA TYR A 28 7.43 4.66 6.43
C TYR A 28 8.57 5.67 6.52
N ASN A 29 9.28 5.66 7.64
CA ASN A 29 10.54 6.37 7.80
C ASN A 29 11.66 5.38 7.52
N ARG A 30 12.52 5.66 6.54
CA ARG A 30 13.55 4.72 6.07
C ARG A 30 14.39 4.21 7.26
N ASP A 31 14.86 2.97 7.16
CA ASP A 31 15.72 2.28 8.16
C ASP A 31 15.04 1.74 9.43
N GLU A 32 13.72 1.83 9.56
CA GLU A 32 13.02 1.23 10.72
C GLU A 32 13.10 -0.30 10.80
N SER A 33 13.31 -0.96 9.65
CA SER A 33 13.40 -2.42 9.57
C SER A 33 14.72 -3.00 10.09
N SER A 34 15.74 -2.16 10.34
CA SER A 34 17.05 -2.59 10.86
C SER A 34 17.18 -2.43 12.37
N ARG A 35 16.19 -1.84 13.04
CA ARG A 35 16.18 -1.70 14.51
C ARG A 35 16.08 -3.07 15.20
N PRO A 36 16.71 -3.27 16.38
CA PRO A 36 16.56 -4.49 17.19
C PRO A 36 15.09 -4.81 17.50
N LEU A 37 14.69 -6.08 17.48
CA LEU A 37 13.28 -6.49 17.64
C LEU A 37 12.74 -6.31 19.07
N GLU A 38 13.66 -6.19 20.03
CA GLU A 38 13.42 -6.00 21.46
C GLU A 38 13.02 -4.56 21.80
N GLU A 39 13.35 -3.59 20.94
CA GLU A 39 12.92 -2.21 21.09
C GLU A 39 11.40 -2.06 20.92
N ASP A 40 10.82 -1.12 21.67
CA ASP A 40 9.41 -0.75 21.52
C ASP A 40 9.16 -0.20 20.10
N ASP A 41 7.97 -0.50 19.60
CA ASP A 41 7.46 -0.02 18.33
C ASP A 41 6.83 1.39 18.46
N GLU A 42 6.83 1.98 19.66
CA GLU A 42 6.46 3.37 19.88
C GLU A 42 7.30 4.29 18.99
N GLY A 43 6.63 5.21 18.29
CA GLY A 43 7.28 6.12 17.34
C GLY A 43 7.60 5.54 15.96
N LEU A 44 7.44 4.23 15.74
CA LEU A 44 7.59 3.66 14.40
C LEU A 44 6.41 4.02 13.48
N SER A 45 6.72 4.16 12.20
CA SER A 45 5.74 4.28 11.12
C SER A 45 4.83 3.06 11.01
N GLU A 46 3.70 3.21 10.30
CA GLU A 46 2.75 2.11 10.08
C GLU A 46 3.38 0.90 9.39
N LEU A 47 4.18 1.11 8.34
CA LEU A 47 4.85 0.02 7.64
C LEU A 47 5.99 -0.57 8.49
N GLY A 48 6.75 0.25 9.21
CA GLY A 48 7.82 -0.21 10.10
C GLY A 48 7.30 -1.18 11.16
N LYS A 49 6.19 -0.81 11.83
CA LYS A 49 5.46 -1.68 12.76
C LYS A 49 5.04 -3.00 12.11
N GLY A 50 4.48 -2.90 10.91
CA GLY A 50 4.06 -4.06 10.13
C GLY A 50 5.19 -5.05 9.84
N LEU A 51 6.32 -4.54 9.35
CA LEU A 51 7.49 -5.36 9.04
C LEU A 51 8.09 -6.03 10.28
N ARG A 52 8.19 -5.31 11.40
CA ARG A 52 8.68 -5.86 12.67
C ARG A 52 7.74 -6.89 13.27
N TYR A 53 6.44 -6.61 13.26
CA TYR A 53 5.44 -7.61 13.62
C TYR A 53 5.64 -8.90 12.81
N ALA A 54 5.79 -8.79 11.49
CA ALA A 54 6.02 -9.94 10.63
C ALA A 54 7.33 -10.66 10.97
N GLN A 55 8.41 -9.94 11.28
CA GLN A 55 9.68 -10.54 11.72
C GLN A 55 9.52 -11.31 13.04
N ARG A 56 8.78 -10.78 14.02
CA ARG A 56 8.49 -11.48 15.28
C ARG A 56 7.66 -12.74 15.06
N GLN A 57 6.61 -12.67 14.23
CA GLN A 57 5.77 -13.84 13.94
C GLN A 57 6.58 -15.00 13.34
N ILE A 58 7.53 -14.72 12.44
CA ILE A 58 8.33 -15.78 11.81
C ILE A 58 9.38 -16.39 12.75
N GLN A 59 9.76 -15.69 13.82
CA GLN A 59 10.67 -16.19 14.85
C GLN A 59 9.95 -16.99 15.93
N GLN A 60 8.72 -16.62 16.26
CA GLN A 60 7.96 -17.18 17.38
C GLN A 60 7.06 -18.35 16.98
N LEU A 61 6.54 -18.37 15.74
CA LEU A 61 5.58 -19.37 15.29
C LEU A 61 6.27 -20.52 14.52
N PRO A 62 5.68 -21.73 14.55
CA PRO A 62 6.16 -22.86 13.78
C PRO A 62 6.25 -22.58 12.28
N ASN A 63 7.18 -23.26 11.60
CA ASN A 63 7.40 -23.04 10.18
C ASN A 63 6.20 -23.42 9.29
N THR A 64 5.29 -24.24 9.79
CA THR A 64 4.06 -24.68 9.12
C THR A 64 2.85 -23.80 9.44
N ASP A 65 3.00 -22.84 10.36
CA ASP A 65 1.91 -21.96 10.76
C ASP A 65 1.51 -21.02 9.61
N VAL A 66 0.20 -20.85 9.41
CA VAL A 66 -0.37 -20.06 8.30
C VAL A 66 0.04 -18.59 8.41
N GLU A 67 0.09 -18.03 9.62
CA GLU A 67 0.51 -16.66 9.86
C GLU A 67 2.01 -16.50 9.61
N ALA A 68 2.84 -17.44 10.07
CA ALA A 68 4.27 -17.43 9.80
C ALA A 68 4.59 -17.51 8.29
N LEU A 69 3.82 -18.32 7.53
CA LEU A 69 3.95 -18.41 6.08
C LEU A 69 3.52 -17.11 5.39
N ARG A 70 2.42 -16.49 5.85
CA ARG A 70 1.94 -15.19 5.36
C ARG A 70 2.98 -14.09 5.60
N CYS A 71 3.50 -13.98 6.82
CA CYS A 71 4.52 -13.01 7.21
C CYS A 71 5.82 -13.20 6.41
N ARG A 72 6.28 -14.44 6.19
CA ARG A 72 7.44 -14.71 5.31
C ARG A 72 7.22 -14.25 3.88
N LYS A 73 6.05 -14.52 3.31
CA LYS A 73 5.72 -14.04 1.96
C LYS A 73 5.70 -12.51 1.92
N TRP A 74 5.13 -11.88 2.93
CA TRP A 74 5.08 -10.42 3.03
C TRP A 74 6.48 -9.80 3.11
N LEU A 75 7.33 -10.30 4.03
CA LEU A 75 8.72 -9.84 4.17
C LEU A 75 9.53 -10.06 2.90
N ARG A 76 9.38 -11.21 2.24
CA ARG A 76 10.01 -11.47 0.94
C ARG A 76 9.59 -10.45 -0.11
N ASN A 77 8.30 -10.14 -0.20
CA ASN A 77 7.82 -9.14 -1.14
C ASN A 77 8.30 -7.72 -0.74
N ALA A 78 8.47 -7.42 0.55
CA ALA A 78 9.00 -6.14 1.01
C ALA A 78 10.48 -5.90 0.63
N GLN A 79 11.22 -6.94 0.22
CA GLN A 79 12.59 -6.82 -0.30
C GLN A 79 12.69 -5.96 -1.57
N GLN A 80 11.57 -5.62 -2.23
CA GLN A 80 11.56 -4.65 -3.31
C GLN A 80 11.82 -3.20 -2.85
N LEU A 81 11.58 -2.88 -1.56
CA LEU A 81 11.67 -1.51 -1.03
C LEU A 81 13.04 -0.82 -1.24
N PRO A 82 14.19 -1.42 -0.90
CA PRO A 82 15.49 -0.76 -1.04
C PRO A 82 15.78 -0.33 -2.48
N ARG A 83 15.46 -1.19 -3.47
CA ARG A 83 15.60 -0.87 -4.89
C ARG A 83 14.80 0.37 -5.26
N HIS A 84 13.54 0.43 -4.86
CA HIS A 84 12.67 1.54 -5.21
C HIS A 84 13.07 2.87 -4.54
N PHE A 85 13.56 2.81 -3.30
CA PHE A 85 14.14 3.99 -2.65
C PHE A 85 15.41 4.46 -3.34
N GLN A 86 16.32 3.55 -3.69
CA GLN A 86 17.58 3.88 -4.38
C GLN A 86 17.32 4.49 -5.77
N GLN A 87 16.29 4.03 -6.47
CA GLN A 87 15.92 4.53 -7.81
C GLN A 87 15.03 5.79 -7.76
N GLY A 88 14.63 6.27 -6.58
CA GLY A 88 13.76 7.44 -6.44
C GLY A 88 12.30 7.20 -6.85
N SER A 89 11.89 5.94 -7.07
CA SER A 89 10.49 5.60 -7.39
C SER A 89 9.60 5.51 -6.15
N LEU A 90 10.20 5.42 -4.95
CA LEU A 90 9.52 5.70 -3.68
C LEU A 90 10.23 6.86 -2.98
N VAL A 91 9.46 7.89 -2.63
CA VAL A 91 9.96 9.09 -1.97
C VAL A 91 9.25 9.27 -0.63
N VAL A 92 10.04 9.39 0.44
CA VAL A 92 9.53 9.74 1.77
C VAL A 92 9.59 11.24 1.92
N GLU A 93 8.49 11.84 2.37
CA GLU A 93 8.44 13.27 2.65
C GLU A 93 8.03 13.55 4.09
N THR A 94 8.69 14.52 4.69
CA THR A 94 8.32 14.98 6.03
C THR A 94 7.21 16.01 5.91
N LEU A 95 6.21 15.91 6.77
CA LEU A 95 5.22 16.97 6.94
C LEU A 95 5.85 18.16 7.67
N THR A 96 5.51 19.39 7.28
CA THR A 96 5.89 20.59 8.03
C THR A 96 5.15 20.67 9.36
N VAL A 97 5.54 21.61 10.23
CA VAL A 97 4.87 21.80 11.52
C VAL A 97 3.39 22.15 11.34
N GLU A 98 3.08 22.98 10.36
CA GLU A 98 1.71 23.39 10.02
C GLU A 98 0.90 22.20 9.51
N GLU A 99 1.49 21.39 8.65
CA GLU A 99 0.86 20.18 8.11
C GLU A 99 0.66 19.09 9.17
N LEU A 100 1.57 18.97 10.15
CA LEU A 100 1.37 18.10 11.31
C LEU A 100 0.16 18.53 12.13
N ASN A 101 -0.05 19.83 12.30
CA ASN A 101 -1.25 20.36 12.94
C ASN A 101 -2.50 20.11 12.10
N GLU A 102 -2.44 20.29 10.77
CA GLU A 102 -3.55 19.95 9.88
C GLU A 102 -3.93 18.48 9.94
N ARG A 103 -2.94 17.57 10.01
CA ARG A 103 -3.18 16.13 10.17
C ARG A 103 -3.97 15.85 11.45
N GLU A 104 -3.57 16.44 12.58
CA GLU A 104 -4.26 16.28 13.86
C GLU A 104 -5.69 16.81 13.81
N ILE A 105 -5.93 17.94 13.13
CA ILE A 105 -7.27 18.48 12.91
C ILE A 105 -8.11 17.52 12.06
N LEU A 106 -7.56 17.00 10.95
CA LEU A 106 -8.27 16.05 10.09
C LEU A 106 -8.64 14.77 10.84
N GLN A 107 -7.74 14.22 11.66
CA GLN A 107 -8.07 13.02 12.44
C GLN A 107 -9.17 13.26 13.47
N LYS A 108 -9.23 14.46 14.08
CA LYS A 108 -10.32 14.83 15.00
C LYS A 108 -11.65 14.98 14.26
N GLN A 109 -11.65 15.56 13.07
CA GLN A 109 -12.84 15.73 12.24
C GLN A 109 -13.33 14.41 11.63
N TYR A 110 -12.40 13.52 11.30
CA TYR A 110 -12.67 12.23 10.68
C TYR A 110 -12.09 11.08 11.51
N PRO A 111 -12.76 10.63 12.58
CA PRO A 111 -12.24 9.61 13.50
C PRO A 111 -11.95 8.23 12.85
N LYS A 112 -12.51 7.98 11.66
CA LYS A 112 -12.26 6.76 10.88
C LYS A 112 -11.03 6.86 9.95
N CYS A 113 -10.39 8.03 9.89
CA CYS A 113 -9.18 8.26 9.12
C CYS A 113 -7.97 8.06 10.05
N HIS A 114 -7.19 7.01 9.79
CA HIS A 114 -6.02 6.70 10.61
C HIS A 114 -4.88 7.71 10.39
N LYS A 115 -3.86 7.67 11.25
CA LYS A 115 -2.78 8.66 11.27
C LYS A 115 -2.04 8.73 9.94
N GLY A 116 -1.65 7.59 9.38
CA GLY A 116 -0.98 7.52 8.08
C GLY A 116 -1.87 7.99 6.93
N GLU A 117 -3.17 7.67 6.97
CA GLU A 117 -4.12 8.13 5.94
C GLU A 117 -4.29 9.65 5.99
N ALA A 118 -4.49 10.22 7.17
CA ALA A 118 -4.57 11.66 7.36
C ALA A 118 -3.28 12.35 6.91
N ALA A 119 -2.10 11.79 7.24
CA ALA A 119 -0.82 12.31 6.80
C ALA A 119 -0.69 12.29 5.27
N CYS A 120 -1.12 11.21 4.61
CA CYS A 120 -1.14 11.12 3.15
C CYS A 120 -2.07 12.15 2.52
N LEU A 121 -3.24 12.41 3.11
CA LEU A 121 -4.20 13.40 2.62
C LEU A 121 -3.64 14.82 2.76
N VAL A 122 -3.00 15.15 3.88
CA VAL A 122 -2.30 16.43 4.04
C VAL A 122 -1.18 16.58 3.01
N LEU A 123 -0.36 15.54 2.83
CA LEU A 123 0.68 15.56 1.80
C LEU A 123 0.09 15.73 0.41
N ALA A 124 -1.05 15.09 0.09
CA ALA A 124 -1.71 15.26 -1.20
C ALA A 124 -2.22 16.69 -1.42
N LYS A 125 -2.71 17.38 -0.36
CA LYS A 125 -3.11 18.79 -0.44
C LYS A 125 -1.93 19.70 -0.84
N ARG A 126 -0.71 19.40 -0.40
CA ARG A 126 0.51 20.14 -0.80
C ARG A 126 0.68 20.22 -2.32
N TYR A 127 0.25 19.17 -3.03
CA TYR A 127 0.41 19.03 -4.48
C TYR A 127 -0.82 19.46 -5.30
N GLN A 128 -1.87 19.99 -4.66
CA GLN A 128 -2.99 20.72 -5.29
C GLN A 128 -3.44 20.19 -6.67
N GLY A 129 -4.09 19.02 -6.70
CA GLY A 129 -4.64 18.43 -7.95
C GLY A 129 -3.63 17.69 -8.83
N GLN A 130 -2.33 17.78 -8.52
CA GLN A 130 -1.28 16.96 -9.18
C GLN A 130 -1.05 15.61 -8.48
N ALA A 131 -1.69 15.39 -7.34
CA ALA A 131 -1.62 14.15 -6.57
C ALA A 131 -2.94 13.38 -6.62
N VAL A 132 -2.83 12.06 -6.68
CA VAL A 132 -3.94 11.12 -6.50
C VAL A 132 -3.69 10.34 -5.23
N PHE A 133 -4.66 10.37 -4.31
CA PHE A 133 -4.59 9.61 -3.07
C PHE A 133 -4.93 8.12 -3.33
N LEU A 134 -4.08 7.22 -2.87
CA LEU A 134 -4.31 5.78 -3.00
C LEU A 134 -4.73 5.19 -1.66
N SER A 135 -5.95 4.63 -1.58
CA SER A 135 -6.39 3.93 -0.38
C SER A 135 -7.21 2.67 -0.69
N SER A 136 -7.19 1.74 0.25
CA SER A 136 -8.09 0.58 0.26
C SER A 136 -9.22 0.73 1.29
N ASP A 137 -9.25 1.85 2.02
CA ASP A 137 -10.23 2.17 3.04
C ASP A 137 -11.30 3.14 2.52
N GLY A 138 -12.58 2.76 2.64
CA GLY A 138 -13.68 3.68 2.38
C GLY A 138 -13.66 4.91 3.30
N GLY A 139 -13.09 4.81 4.51
CA GLY A 139 -12.87 5.96 5.40
C GLY A 139 -11.96 7.00 4.76
N GLY A 140 -10.73 6.62 4.39
CA GLY A 140 -9.79 7.52 3.72
C GLY A 140 -10.32 8.07 2.39
N CYS A 141 -10.96 7.24 1.57
CA CYS A 141 -11.57 7.69 0.31
C CYS A 141 -12.66 8.74 0.54
N LYS A 142 -13.48 8.60 1.59
CA LYS A 142 -14.52 9.57 1.92
C LYS A 142 -13.92 10.92 2.31
N VAL A 143 -12.84 10.92 3.09
CA VAL A 143 -12.13 12.16 3.43
C VAL A 143 -11.51 12.80 2.19
N ALA A 144 -10.91 12.00 1.30
CA ALA A 144 -10.37 12.51 0.04
C ALA A 144 -11.46 13.20 -0.80
N GLU A 145 -12.63 12.58 -0.91
CA GLU A 145 -13.80 13.15 -1.59
C GLU A 145 -14.23 14.49 -0.96
N ASP A 146 -14.39 14.54 0.36
CA ASP A 146 -14.81 15.76 1.08
C ASP A 146 -13.79 16.90 0.93
N LEU A 147 -12.50 16.57 0.79
CA LEU A 147 -11.41 17.53 0.59
C LEU A 147 -11.19 17.90 -0.89
N GLY A 148 -11.95 17.31 -1.82
CA GLY A 148 -11.77 17.51 -3.27
C GLY A 148 -10.46 16.94 -3.82
N ILE A 149 -9.88 15.94 -3.15
CA ILE A 149 -8.64 15.27 -3.55
C ILE A 149 -9.00 14.06 -4.42
N PRO A 150 -8.49 13.97 -5.67
CA PRO A 150 -8.67 12.78 -6.49
C PRO A 150 -8.13 11.54 -5.77
N TYR A 151 -8.85 10.42 -5.83
CA TYR A 151 -8.40 9.18 -5.21
C TYR A 151 -8.66 7.98 -6.11
N LEU A 152 -7.87 6.92 -5.92
CA LEU A 152 -8.07 5.61 -6.52
C LEU A 152 -8.05 4.53 -5.46
N THR A 153 -8.92 3.54 -5.65
CA THR A 153 -8.98 2.34 -4.83
C THR A 153 -8.17 1.21 -5.43
N LEU A 154 -7.91 0.17 -4.63
CA LEU A 154 -7.31 -1.07 -5.11
C LEU A 154 -8.02 -1.68 -6.32
N LYS A 155 -9.36 -1.58 -6.37
CA LYS A 155 -10.13 -2.13 -7.49
C LYS A 155 -9.89 -1.35 -8.76
N ASP A 156 -9.82 -0.03 -8.67
CA ASP A 156 -9.55 0.85 -9.81
C ASP A 156 -8.18 0.53 -10.40
N ILE A 157 -7.15 0.38 -9.55
CA ILE A 157 -5.81 -0.02 -10.00
C ILE A 157 -5.83 -1.39 -10.69
N LEU A 158 -6.50 -2.39 -10.11
CA LEU A 158 -6.55 -3.73 -10.72
C LEU A 158 -7.27 -3.74 -12.07
N GLN A 159 -8.35 -2.99 -12.19
CA GLN A 159 -9.09 -2.87 -13.42
C GLN A 159 -8.23 -2.22 -14.51
N VAL A 160 -7.61 -1.08 -14.20
CA VAL A 160 -6.71 -0.38 -15.13
C VAL A 160 -5.53 -1.26 -15.53
N TRP A 161 -4.94 -2.01 -14.59
CA TRP A 161 -3.83 -2.91 -14.88
C TRP A 161 -4.23 -4.01 -15.86
N VAL A 162 -5.40 -4.63 -15.66
CA VAL A 162 -5.94 -5.66 -16.54
C VAL A 162 -6.24 -5.10 -17.93
N GLU A 163 -6.88 -3.94 -18.00
CA GLU A 163 -7.33 -3.34 -19.25
C GLU A 163 -6.15 -2.81 -20.09
N GLN A 164 -5.14 -2.21 -19.46
CA GLN A 164 -4.05 -1.55 -20.17
C GLN A 164 -2.79 -2.41 -20.34
N LYS A 165 -2.47 -3.25 -19.34
CA LYS A 165 -1.23 -4.04 -19.34
C LYS A 165 -1.44 -5.49 -19.73
N GLN A 166 -2.69 -5.98 -19.72
CA GLN A 166 -3.06 -7.35 -20.09
C GLN A 166 -2.08 -8.40 -19.53
N PRO A 167 -1.88 -8.45 -18.19
CA PRO A 167 -0.97 -9.42 -17.59
C PRO A 167 -1.41 -10.85 -17.91
N THR A 168 -0.45 -11.77 -17.92
CA THR A 168 -0.78 -13.19 -18.05
C THR A 168 -1.70 -13.64 -16.91
N LEU A 169 -2.57 -14.62 -17.17
CA LEU A 169 -3.44 -15.18 -16.12
C LEU A 169 -2.63 -15.65 -14.90
N ALA A 170 -1.45 -16.24 -15.12
CA ALA A 170 -0.57 -16.67 -14.04
C ALA A 170 -0.06 -15.49 -13.17
N GLU A 171 0.30 -14.37 -13.79
CA GLU A 171 0.74 -13.16 -13.07
C GLU A 171 -0.43 -12.51 -12.31
N PHE A 172 -1.60 -12.40 -12.96
CA PHE A 172 -2.83 -11.92 -12.34
C PHE A 172 -3.22 -12.76 -11.12
N ASP A 173 -3.28 -14.09 -11.26
CA ASP A 173 -3.63 -15.00 -10.19
C ASP A 173 -2.64 -14.95 -9.03
N ARG A 174 -1.34 -14.78 -9.34
CA ARG A 174 -0.30 -14.65 -8.31
C ARG A 174 -0.51 -13.38 -7.47
N LEU A 175 -0.83 -12.25 -8.10
CA LEU A 175 -1.15 -11.00 -7.42
C LEU A 175 -2.42 -11.15 -6.57
N VAL A 176 -3.51 -11.66 -7.15
CA VAL A 176 -4.80 -11.87 -6.44
C VAL A 176 -4.64 -12.81 -5.25
N ASN A 177 -3.94 -13.92 -5.41
CA ASN A 177 -3.64 -14.83 -4.30
C ASN A 177 -2.80 -14.17 -3.20
N GLY A 178 -1.94 -13.22 -3.55
CA GLY A 178 -1.23 -12.39 -2.59
C GLY A 178 -2.13 -11.47 -1.78
N MET A 179 -3.31 -11.11 -2.29
CA MET A 179 -4.26 -10.20 -1.64
C MET A 179 -5.38 -10.92 -0.87
N LYS A 180 -5.53 -12.24 -1.02
CA LYS A 180 -6.63 -13.02 -0.41
C LYS A 180 -6.76 -12.86 1.11
N ASN A 181 -5.64 -12.66 1.81
CA ASN A 181 -5.60 -12.54 3.27
C ASN A 181 -5.55 -11.07 3.75
N ALA A 182 -5.77 -10.10 2.86
CA ALA A 182 -5.88 -8.70 3.26
C ALA A 182 -7.20 -8.46 4.00
N LYS A 183 -7.17 -7.59 5.02
CA LYS A 183 -8.34 -7.25 5.86
C LYS A 183 -9.56 -6.76 5.05
N LYS A 184 -9.32 -6.20 3.87
CA LYS A 184 -10.32 -5.81 2.86
C LYS A 184 -10.06 -6.55 1.56
N GLY A 185 -10.29 -7.86 1.59
CA GLY A 185 -10.10 -8.76 0.43
C GLY A 185 -10.99 -8.38 -0.75
N LEU A 186 -10.57 -8.78 -1.96
CA LEU A 186 -11.37 -8.60 -3.18
C LEU A 186 -12.55 -9.56 -3.19
N LYS A 187 -13.71 -9.07 -3.65
CA LYS A 187 -14.86 -9.94 -3.88
C LYS A 187 -14.55 -10.93 -5.01
N LYS A 188 -14.95 -12.19 -4.84
CA LYS A 188 -14.75 -13.24 -5.85
C LYS A 188 -15.33 -12.85 -7.21
N SER A 189 -16.53 -12.29 -7.24
CA SER A 189 -17.18 -11.84 -8.49
C SER A 189 -16.35 -10.84 -9.29
N PHE A 190 -15.71 -9.88 -8.61
CA PHE A 190 -14.83 -8.90 -9.24
C PHE A 190 -13.56 -9.55 -9.82
N VAL A 191 -12.99 -10.52 -9.10
CA VAL A 191 -11.82 -11.26 -9.59
C VAL A 191 -12.18 -12.09 -10.82
N ASP A 192 -13.32 -12.79 -10.79
CA ASP A 192 -13.77 -13.65 -11.90
C ASP A 192 -14.04 -12.82 -13.17
N GLU A 193 -14.61 -11.62 -13.04
CA GLU A 193 -14.82 -10.68 -14.15
C GLU A 193 -13.49 -10.27 -14.81
N LEU A 194 -12.50 -9.83 -14.02
CA LEU A 194 -11.19 -9.47 -14.55
C LEU A 194 -10.47 -10.64 -15.22
N ARG A 195 -10.64 -11.85 -14.67
CA ARG A 195 -10.06 -13.07 -15.23
C ARG A 195 -10.67 -13.43 -16.59
N GLN A 196 -11.99 -13.28 -16.73
CA GLN A 196 -12.69 -13.47 -18.01
C GLN A 196 -12.22 -12.47 -19.07
N LYS A 197 -12.02 -11.19 -18.70
CA LYS A 197 -11.45 -10.19 -19.61
C LYS A 197 -10.10 -10.65 -20.17
N LEU A 198 -9.18 -11.11 -19.30
CA LEU A 198 -7.87 -11.61 -19.73
C LEU A 198 -7.95 -12.87 -20.62
N GLN A 199 -8.94 -13.74 -20.41
CA GLN A 199 -9.16 -14.91 -21.27
C GLN A 199 -9.66 -14.53 -22.66
N ASN A 200 -10.48 -13.48 -22.76
CA ASN A 200 -11.08 -13.03 -24.01
C ASN A 200 -10.17 -12.07 -24.81
N SER A 201 -9.16 -11.47 -24.18
CA SER A 201 -8.16 -10.61 -24.84
C SER A 201 -7.02 -11.39 -25.53
N GLY A 202 -6.95 -12.71 -25.36
CA GLY A 202 -5.98 -13.58 -26.04
C GLY A 202 -6.47 -14.03 -27.41
N PHE A 203 -6.51 -13.11 -28.39
CA PHE A 203 -6.62 -13.41 -29.82
C PHE A 203 -5.57 -12.64 -30.60
#